data_AF-A0A382PZ62-F1
#
_entry.id   AF-A0A382PZ62-F1
#
_cell.length_a   1.000
_cell.length_b   1.000
_cell.length_c   1.000
_cell.angle_alpha   90.00
_cell.angle_beta   90.00
_cell.angle_gamma   90.00
#
_symmetry.space_group_name_H-M   'P 1'
#
loop_
_entity.id
_entity.type
_entity.pdbx_description
1 polymer ?
#
loop_
_entity_poly.entity_id
_entity_poly.type
_entity_poly.pdbx_seq_one_letter_code
_entity_poly.pdbx_strand_id
1 'polypeptide(L)'
;MVVILSFFAVLGCSTFPATATPAKTLEELLKEQVQRSGARQSLVGVAVFGNTGKALALLNADKPLKPASNMKILTTVTGLELLGADHQYSTRIIARGELAKGKISGDVIVRGTGDPNISGRFHDGDP
;
A
#
# COMPACT_ATOMS: atom_id res chain seq x y z
N MET A 1 -67.87 35.35 -46.48
CA MET A 1 -66.44 35.74 -46.42
C MET A 1 -65.85 35.05 -45.19
N VAL A 2 -65.22 33.88 -45.38
CA VAL A 2 -64.62 33.07 -44.32
C VAL A 2 -63.14 32.91 -44.70
N VAL A 3 -62.24 33.43 -43.87
CA VAL A 3 -60.79 33.33 -44.07
C VAL A 3 -60.30 32.18 -43.21
N ILE A 4 -59.85 31.10 -43.85
CA ILE A 4 -59.21 29.96 -43.18
C ILE A 4 -57.69 30.19 -43.24
N LEU A 5 -57.08 30.60 -42.12
CA LEU A 5 -55.62 30.63 -41.97
C LEU A 5 -55.13 29.20 -41.68
N SER A 6 -54.36 28.64 -42.62
CA SER A 6 -53.67 27.36 -42.43
C SER A 6 -52.27 27.61 -41.89
N PHE A 7 -52.00 27.19 -40.66
CA PHE A 7 -50.69 27.29 -40.01
C PHE A 7 -49.94 25.97 -40.23
N PHE A 8 -49.03 25.92 -41.21
CA PHE A 8 -48.13 24.78 -41.42
C PHE A 8 -46.95 24.88 -40.45
N ALA A 9 -46.99 24.11 -39.35
CA ALA A 9 -45.85 23.94 -38.47
C ALA A 9 -44.85 22.96 -39.12
N VAL A 10 -43.78 23.48 -39.71
CA VAL A 10 -42.63 22.68 -40.15
C VAL A 10 -41.87 22.26 -38.89
N LEU A 11 -42.08 21.03 -38.42
CA LEU A 11 -41.20 20.39 -37.45
C LEU A 11 -39.87 20.04 -38.15
N GLY A 12 -38.94 20.99 -38.16
CA GLY A 12 -37.55 20.72 -38.49
C GLY A 12 -36.90 19.91 -37.37
N CYS A 13 -36.75 18.60 -37.56
CA CYS A 13 -35.93 17.76 -36.70
C CYS A 13 -34.45 18.09 -36.96
N SER A 14 -33.90 19.07 -36.26
CA SER A 14 -32.46 19.34 -36.24
C SER A 14 -31.78 18.30 -35.34
N THR A 15 -31.23 17.25 -35.95
CA THR A 15 -30.31 16.33 -35.28
C THR A 15 -29.01 17.07 -35.00
N PHE A 16 -28.85 17.60 -33.79
CA PHE A 16 -27.56 18.05 -33.30
C PHE A 16 -26.66 16.82 -33.07
N PRO A 17 -25.52 16.69 -33.74
CA PRO A 17 -24.57 15.65 -33.39
C PRO A 17 -24.02 15.96 -31.99
N ALA A 18 -24.44 15.15 -31.01
CA ALA A 18 -23.82 15.14 -29.70
C ALA A 18 -22.38 14.63 -29.87
N THR A 19 -21.43 15.55 -29.92
CA THR A 19 -20.01 15.22 -29.82
C THR A 19 -19.76 14.78 -28.38
N ALA A 20 -19.78 13.46 -28.15
CA ALA A 20 -19.41 12.90 -26.86
C ALA A 20 -17.93 13.22 -26.61
N THR A 21 -17.66 14.03 -25.58
CA THR A 21 -16.29 14.27 -25.12
C THR A 21 -15.66 12.93 -24.78
N PRO A 22 -14.50 12.56 -25.34
CA PRO A 22 -13.86 11.31 -25.02
C PRO A 22 -13.57 11.25 -23.51
N ALA A 23 -13.88 10.11 -22.90
CA ALA A 23 -13.62 9.89 -21.48
C ALA A 23 -12.10 9.93 -21.24
N LYS A 24 -11.69 10.65 -20.20
CA LYS A 24 -10.28 10.71 -19.78
C LYS A 24 -9.79 9.32 -19.39
N THR A 25 -8.56 9.02 -19.78
CA THR A 25 -7.84 7.83 -19.34
C THR A 25 -7.48 7.91 -17.85
N LEU A 26 -7.24 6.77 -17.21
CA LEU A 26 -6.80 6.73 -15.82
C LEU A 26 -5.49 7.50 -15.61
N GLU A 27 -4.56 7.44 -16.57
CA GLU A 27 -3.30 8.19 -16.51
C GLU A 27 -3.51 9.71 -16.55
N GLU A 28 -4.44 10.20 -17.38
CA GLU A 28 -4.79 11.62 -17.43
C GLU A 28 -5.43 12.08 -16.12
N LEU A 29 -6.33 11.27 -15.56
CA LEU A 29 -6.94 11.54 -14.26
C LEU A 29 -5.90 11.59 -13.13
N LEU A 30 -4.93 10.67 -13.14
CA LEU A 30 -3.83 10.66 -12.17
C LEU A 30 -2.94 11.90 -12.30
N LYS A 31 -2.57 12.28 -13.54
CA LYS A 31 -1.78 13.50 -13.79
C LYS A 31 -2.52 14.74 -13.28
N GLU A 32 -3.80 14.87 -13.60
CA GLU A 32 -4.65 15.97 -13.15
C GLU A 32 -4.75 16.01 -11.62
N GLN A 33 -4.90 14.85 -10.98
CA GLN A 33 -4.96 14.75 -9.52
C GLN A 33 -3.65 15.15 -8.85
N VAL A 34 -2.50 14.73 -9.40
CA VAL A 34 -1.18 15.16 -8.90
C VAL A 34 -1.04 16.68 -8.99
N GLN A 35 -1.46 17.28 -10.11
CA GLN A 35 -1.40 18.74 -10.29
C GLN A 35 -2.30 19.51 -9.31
N ARG A 36 -3.44 18.93 -8.93
CA ARG A 36 -4.35 19.52 -7.92
C ARG A 36 -3.91 19.29 -6.48
N SER A 37 -3.07 18.29 -6.24
CA SER A 37 -2.60 17.93 -4.90
C SER A 37 -1.46 18.82 -4.40
N GLY A 38 -1.15 18.73 -3.11
CA GLY A 38 0.06 19.34 -2.53
C GLY A 38 1.37 18.80 -3.11
N ALA A 39 1.32 17.71 -3.89
CA ALA A 39 2.49 17.09 -4.52
C ALA A 39 2.80 17.64 -5.93
N ARG A 40 2.13 18.70 -6.38
CA ARG A 40 2.31 19.26 -7.76
C ARG A 40 3.75 19.66 -8.10
N GLN A 41 4.57 19.99 -7.10
CA GLN A 41 5.99 20.35 -7.25
C GLN A 41 6.95 19.19 -6.96
N SER A 42 6.42 18.01 -6.62
CA SER A 42 7.18 16.82 -6.26
C SER A 42 7.21 15.83 -7.42
N LEU A 43 8.25 15.00 -7.47
CA LEU A 43 8.23 13.82 -8.33
C LEU A 43 7.33 12.75 -7.70
N VAL A 44 6.24 12.42 -8.38
CA VAL A 44 5.28 11.38 -7.96
C VAL A 44 5.35 10.22 -8.93
N GLY A 45 5.56 9.01 -8.39
CA GLY A 45 5.48 7.75 -9.11
C GLY A 45 4.20 7.00 -8.76
N VAL A 46 3.46 6.57 -9.78
CA VAL A 46 2.25 5.73 -9.64
C VAL A 46 2.31 4.61 -10.67
N ALA A 47 2.08 3.38 -10.22
CA ALA A 47 1.88 2.24 -11.10
C ALA A 47 0.63 1.48 -10.62
N VAL A 48 -0.35 1.32 -11.51
CA VAL A 48 -1.60 0.62 -11.22
C VAL A 48 -1.68 -0.59 -12.14
N PHE A 49 -1.87 -1.78 -11.56
CA PHE A 49 -1.99 -3.03 -12.28
C PHE A 49 -3.37 -3.66 -12.04
N GLY A 50 -3.91 -4.30 -13.07
CA GLY A 50 -5.10 -5.14 -12.96
C GLY A 50 -4.76 -6.50 -12.36
N ASN A 51 -5.79 -7.29 -12.07
CA ASN A 51 -5.67 -8.65 -11.56
C ASN A 51 -4.88 -9.61 -12.49
N THR A 52 -4.81 -9.31 -13.79
CA THR A 52 -4.02 -10.07 -14.77
C THR A 52 -2.55 -9.66 -14.81
N GLY A 53 -2.12 -8.70 -13.98
CA GLY A 53 -0.78 -8.12 -14.04
C GLY A 53 -0.58 -7.11 -15.20
N LYS A 54 -1.62 -6.86 -16.01
CA LYS A 54 -1.57 -5.80 -17.03
C LYS A 54 -1.60 -4.42 -16.36
N ALA A 55 -0.68 -3.54 -16.76
CA ALA A 55 -0.70 -2.15 -16.33
C ALA A 55 -1.98 -1.45 -16.82
N LEU A 56 -2.67 -0.77 -15.90
CA LEU A 56 -3.84 0.06 -16.16
C LEU A 56 -3.47 1.55 -16.26
N ALA A 57 -2.41 1.96 -15.55
CA ALA A 57 -1.85 3.30 -15.64
C ALA A 57 -0.41 3.33 -15.10
N LEU A 58 0.47 4.07 -15.77
CA LEU A 58 1.85 4.32 -15.35
C LEU A 58 2.15 5.82 -15.36
N LEU A 59 2.66 6.33 -14.25
CA LEU A 59 3.15 7.71 -14.12
C LEU A 59 4.50 7.67 -13.41
N ASN A 60 5.59 7.98 -14.13
CA ASN A 60 6.96 7.96 -13.59
C ASN A 60 7.32 6.64 -12.86
N ALA A 61 6.73 5.51 -13.28
CA ALA A 61 6.80 4.24 -12.56
C ALA A 61 8.20 3.64 -12.47
N ASP A 62 9.09 4.00 -13.40
CA ASP A 62 10.48 3.58 -13.52
C ASP A 62 11.46 4.54 -12.83
N LYS A 63 10.98 5.65 -12.27
CA LYS A 63 11.85 6.64 -11.63
C LYS A 63 12.26 6.16 -10.23
N PRO A 64 13.56 6.22 -9.90
CA PRO A 64 14.02 5.97 -8.54
C PRO A 64 13.40 6.98 -7.57
N LEU A 65 12.73 6.46 -6.53
CA LEU A 65 12.11 7.24 -5.47
C LEU A 65 12.54 6.70 -4.11
N LYS A 66 12.48 7.55 -3.08
CA LYS A 66 12.68 7.12 -1.70
C LYS A 66 11.43 6.35 -1.24
N PRO A 67 11.50 5.04 -0.96
CA PRO A 67 10.30 4.27 -0.61
C PRO A 67 9.82 4.54 0.82
N ALA A 68 10.67 5.15 1.67
CA ALA A 68 10.39 5.30 3.10
C ALA A 68 9.96 3.95 3.72
N SER A 69 8.90 3.95 4.53
CA SER A 69 8.39 2.72 5.14
C SER A 69 7.83 1.69 4.14
N ASN A 70 7.64 2.02 2.86
CA ASN A 70 7.31 1.00 1.84
C ASN A 70 8.44 0.00 1.65
N MET A 71 9.69 0.33 2.06
CA MET A 71 10.80 -0.62 2.13
C MET A 71 10.45 -1.87 2.95
N LYS A 72 9.56 -1.74 3.95
CA LYS A 72 9.10 -2.87 4.77
C LYS A 72 8.45 -3.96 3.94
N ILE A 73 7.84 -3.67 2.79
CA ILE A 73 7.29 -4.70 1.91
C ILE A 73 8.39 -5.68 1.49
N LEU A 74 9.53 -5.16 1.00
CA LEU A 74 10.66 -6.00 0.62
C LEU A 74 11.23 -6.74 1.82
N THR A 75 11.46 -6.07 2.94
CA THR A 75 11.98 -6.71 4.16
C THR A 75 11.06 -7.82 4.66
N THR A 76 9.74 -7.62 4.65
CA THR A 76 8.76 -8.61 5.08
C THR A 76 8.73 -9.81 4.14
N VAL A 77 8.71 -9.60 2.82
CA VAL A 77 8.74 -10.71 1.85
C VAL A 77 10.03 -11.52 2.02
N THR A 78 11.18 -10.86 2.12
CA THR A 78 12.46 -11.54 2.39
C THR A 78 12.43 -12.32 3.70
N GLY A 79 11.84 -11.75 4.76
CA GLY A 79 11.68 -12.43 6.04
C GLY A 79 10.82 -13.69 5.92
N LEU A 80 9.68 -13.60 5.24
CA LEU A 80 8.79 -14.74 4.99
C LEU A 80 9.47 -15.83 4.15
N GLU A 81 10.24 -15.45 3.13
CA GLU A 81 10.96 -16.38 2.25
C GLU A 81 12.09 -17.11 2.99
N LEU A 82 12.88 -16.39 3.79
CA LEU A 82 14.06 -16.96 4.45
C LEU A 82 13.75 -17.66 5.78
N LEU A 83 12.80 -17.14 6.56
CA LEU A 83 12.47 -17.66 7.89
C LEU A 83 11.26 -18.59 7.88
N GLY A 84 10.33 -18.38 6.93
CA GLY A 84 9.01 -19.00 6.94
C GLY A 84 7.99 -18.22 7.77
N ALA A 85 6.70 -18.39 7.44
CA ALA A 85 5.61 -17.74 8.15
C ALA A 85 5.44 -18.21 9.61
N ASP A 86 5.88 -19.44 9.90
CA ASP A 86 5.77 -20.08 11.22
C ASP A 86 7.04 -19.90 12.09
N HIS A 87 7.99 -19.04 11.66
CA HIS A 87 9.22 -18.82 12.41
C HIS A 87 8.95 -18.30 13.81
N GLN A 88 9.62 -18.87 14.81
CA GLN A 88 9.59 -18.40 16.19
C GLN A 88 11.00 -18.12 16.69
N TYR A 89 11.19 -16.94 17.29
CA TYR A 89 12.40 -16.60 18.00
C TYR A 89 12.46 -17.34 19.35
N SER A 90 13.67 -17.64 19.83
CA SER A 90 13.87 -18.32 21.11
C SER A 90 14.82 -17.52 22.00
N THR A 91 14.32 -17.09 23.15
CA THR A 91 15.16 -16.51 24.21
C THR A 91 15.35 -17.57 25.29
N ARG A 92 16.61 -17.86 25.66
CA ARG A 92 16.94 -18.91 26.64
C ARG A 92 17.70 -18.35 27.83
N ILE A 93 17.43 -18.90 29.01
CA ILE A 93 18.24 -18.68 30.22
C ILE A 93 19.23 -19.85 30.33
N ILE A 94 20.50 -19.54 30.47
CA ILE A 94 21.61 -20.50 30.53
C ILE A 94 22.38 -20.26 31.81
N ALA A 95 22.61 -21.32 32.59
CA ALA A 95 23.49 -21.26 33.76
C ALA A 95 24.89 -21.77 33.40
N ARG A 96 25.93 -21.04 33.81
CA ARG A 96 27.32 -21.49 33.77
C ARG A 96 27.82 -21.63 35.20
N GLY A 97 27.58 -22.80 35.78
CA GLY A 97 27.87 -23.10 37.17
C GLY A 97 27.02 -24.26 37.65
N GLU A 98 27.19 -24.66 38.90
CA GLU A 98 26.38 -25.73 39.49
C GLU A 98 25.06 -25.16 40.02
N LEU A 99 23.96 -25.82 39.68
CA LEU A 99 22.66 -25.60 40.30
C LEU A 99 22.52 -26.57 41.48
N ALA A 100 22.60 -26.06 42.70
CA ALA A 100 22.45 -26.85 43.92
C ALA A 100 21.50 -26.16 44.89
N LYS A 101 20.51 -26.90 45.40
CA LYS A 101 19.52 -26.41 46.40
C LYS A 101 18.84 -25.09 45.99
N GLY A 102 18.51 -24.94 44.70
CA GLY A 102 17.86 -23.73 44.18
C GLY A 102 18.79 -22.51 44.03
N LYS A 103 20.10 -22.65 44.22
CA LYS A 103 21.09 -21.60 44.01
C LYS A 103 22.03 -21.98 42.86
N ILE A 104 22.27 -21.03 41.97
CA ILE A 104 23.30 -21.16 40.92
C ILE A 104 24.59 -20.58 41.48
N SER A 105 25.64 -21.39 41.53
CA SER A 105 27.00 -20.96 41.86
C SER A 105 27.77 -20.71 40.57
N GLY A 106 27.57 -19.55 39.98
CA GLY A 106 28.17 -19.14 38.71
C GLY A 106 27.31 -18.12 37.97
N ASP A 107 27.53 -17.99 36.67
CA ASP A 107 26.85 -16.99 35.85
C ASP A 107 25.45 -17.48 35.43
N VAL A 108 24.50 -16.54 35.34
CA VAL A 108 23.22 -16.74 34.66
C VAL A 108 23.19 -15.81 33.45
N ILE A 109 22.89 -16.38 32.29
CA ILE A 109 23.02 -15.71 30.99
C ILE A 109 21.66 -15.75 30.30
N VAL A 110 21.15 -14.58 29.92
CA VAL A 110 19.99 -14.46 29.02
C VAL A 110 20.52 -14.40 27.58
N ARG A 111 20.20 -15.41 26.78
CA ARG A 111 20.59 -15.51 25.37
C ARG A 111 19.38 -15.25 24.48
N GLY A 112 19.25 -14.03 23.97
CA GLY A 112 18.26 -13.67 22.95
C GLY A 112 18.72 -14.06 21.54
N THR A 113 17.77 -14.35 20.66
CA THR A 113 18.01 -14.62 19.23
C THR A 113 17.29 -13.63 18.30
N GLY A 114 16.84 -12.50 18.83
CA GLY A 114 16.19 -11.44 18.04
C GLY A 114 14.67 -11.39 18.13
N ASP A 115 14.06 -11.94 19.19
CA ASP A 115 12.62 -11.80 19.43
C ASP A 115 12.21 -10.32 19.51
N PRO A 116 11.47 -9.78 18.52
CA PRO A 116 11.08 -8.37 18.51
C PRO A 116 9.94 -8.06 19.50
N ASN A 117 9.38 -9.09 20.15
CA ASN A 117 8.24 -8.97 21.07
C ASN A 117 8.59 -9.31 22.54
N ILE A 118 9.87 -9.50 22.87
CA ILE A 118 10.31 -9.69 24.27
C ILE A 118 9.92 -8.48 25.12
N SER A 119 8.94 -8.65 26.01
CA SER A 119 8.41 -7.58 26.84
C SER A 119 7.53 -8.10 27.97
N GLY A 120 7.47 -7.34 29.07
CA GLY A 120 6.56 -7.64 30.19
C GLY A 120 5.11 -7.28 29.95
N ARG A 121 4.75 -6.85 28.72
CA ARG A 121 3.38 -6.45 28.36
C ARG A 121 2.36 -7.56 28.62
N PHE A 122 2.79 -8.81 28.50
CA PHE A 122 1.94 -9.99 28.67
C PHE A 122 2.14 -10.69 30.02
N HIS A 123 2.89 -10.06 30.93
CA HIS A 123 3.35 -10.64 32.20
C HIS A 123 3.25 -9.64 33.36
N ASP A 124 2.17 -8.83 33.41
CA ASP A 124 1.93 -7.86 34.48
C ASP A 124 3.08 -6.86 34.73
N GLY A 125 3.88 -6.57 33.70
CA GLY A 125 5.04 -5.69 33.78
C GLY A 125 6.35 -6.40 34.16
N ASP A 126 6.35 -7.71 34.37
CA ASP A 126 7.55 -8.54 34.56
C ASP A 126 8.13 -8.94 33.19
N PRO A 127 9.27 -8.37 32.75
CA PRO A 127 9.79 -8.56 31.39
C PRO A 127 10.35 -9.96 31.08
#